data_AF-A0A7C1ZED6-F1
#
_entry.id   AF-A0A7C1ZED6-F1
#
_cell.length_a   1.000
_cell.length_b   1.000
_cell.length_c   1.000
_cell.angle_alpha   90.00
_cell.angle_beta   90.00
_cell.angle_gamma   90.00
#
_symmetry.space_group_name_H-M   'P 1'
#
loop_
_entity.id
_entity.type
_entity.pdbx_description
1 polymer ?
#
loop_
_entity_poly.entity_id
_entity_poly.type
_entity_poly.pdbx_seq_one_letter_code
_entity_poly.pdbx_strand_id
1 'polypeptide(L)'
;MVNVREHVSWCTTHNSEALEKAKILVKSGIERAKKLEDIPVKTVPVTKASLVVGAGIAGMNAALDLANQGIKVYLVEKKTTIGGRMAQLDRTFPTDDCSI
;
A
#
# COMPACT_ATOMS: atom_id res chain seq x y z
N MET A 1 -9.24 -11.26 -14.79
CA MET A 1 -9.44 -9.80 -14.92
C MET A 1 -8.94 -9.34 -16.28
N VAL A 2 -9.66 -8.41 -16.91
CA VAL A 2 -9.24 -7.69 -18.11
C VAL A 2 -9.25 -6.21 -17.78
N ASN A 3 -8.13 -5.51 -17.96
CA ASN A 3 -8.04 -4.08 -17.71
C ASN A 3 -8.27 -3.29 -19.01
N VAL A 4 -9.41 -2.62 -19.10
CA VAL A 4 -9.78 -1.76 -20.25
C VAL A 4 -9.65 -0.26 -19.96
N ARG A 5 -9.19 0.11 -18.76
CA ARG A 5 -9.01 1.51 -18.38
C ARG A 5 -7.56 1.93 -18.55
N GLU A 6 -6.69 1.51 -17.64
CA GLU A 6 -5.27 1.89 -17.65
C GLU A 6 -4.54 1.37 -18.90
N HIS A 7 -4.95 0.21 -19.42
CA HIS A 7 -4.30 -0.42 -20.57
C HIS A 7 -5.03 -0.16 -21.91
N VAL A 8 -6.13 0.59 -21.91
CA VAL A 8 -6.87 0.93 -23.14
C VAL A 8 -7.34 2.38 -23.12
N SER A 9 -8.39 2.73 -22.35
CA SER A 9 -9.01 4.06 -22.46
C SER A 9 -8.08 5.22 -22.10
N TRP A 10 -7.16 5.05 -21.16
CA TRP A 10 -6.25 6.12 -20.72
C TRP A 10 -4.97 6.24 -21.53
N CYS A 11 -4.61 5.20 -22.29
CA CYS A 11 -3.34 5.14 -23.03
C CYS A 11 -3.53 5.05 -24.54
N THR A 12 -4.76 5.16 -25.06
CA THR A 12 -5.06 5.10 -26.49
C THR A 12 -5.87 6.33 -26.89
N THR A 13 -5.27 7.18 -27.72
CA THR A 13 -5.81 8.49 -28.10
C THR A 13 -7.05 8.37 -29.00
N HIS A 14 -7.07 7.36 -29.88
CA HIS A 14 -8.16 7.19 -30.84
C HIS A 14 -9.20 6.18 -30.34
N ASN A 15 -10.45 6.63 -30.23
CA ASN A 15 -11.56 5.83 -29.68
C ASN A 15 -11.83 4.54 -30.47
N SER A 16 -11.65 4.57 -31.79
CA SER A 16 -11.82 3.38 -32.65
C SER A 16 -10.79 2.30 -32.32
N GLU A 17 -9.51 2.68 -32.22
CA GLU A 17 -8.42 1.77 -31.85
C GLU A 17 -8.59 1.25 -30.41
N ALA A 18 -9.02 2.12 -29.50
CA ALA A 18 -9.32 1.73 -28.12
C ALA A 18 -10.43 0.68 -28.06
N LEU A 19 -11.50 0.85 -28.84
CA LEU A 19 -12.61 -0.11 -28.90
C LEU A 19 -12.16 -1.47 -29.44
N GLU A 20 -11.39 -1.49 -30.52
CA GLU A 20 -10.88 -2.73 -31.10
C GLU A 20 -9.93 -3.45 -30.14
N LYS A 21 -9.03 -2.72 -29.50
CA LYS A 21 -8.15 -3.27 -28.45
C LYS A 21 -8.96 -3.83 -27.28
N ALA A 22 -9.98 -3.11 -26.80
CA ALA A 22 -10.83 -3.57 -25.72
C ALA A 22 -11.55 -4.88 -26.06
N LYS A 23 -12.12 -4.99 -27.27
CA LYS A 23 -12.79 -6.22 -27.74
C LYS A 23 -11.84 -7.41 -27.73
N ILE A 24 -10.61 -7.25 -28.23
CA ILE A 24 -9.60 -8.31 -28.26
C ILE A 24 -9.23 -8.76 -26.84
N LEU A 25 -8.99 -7.81 -25.93
CA LEU A 25 -8.61 -8.10 -24.55
C LEU A 25 -9.75 -8.79 -23.78
N VAL A 26 -10.99 -8.34 -23.97
CA VAL A 26 -12.18 -8.96 -23.37
C VAL A 26 -12.36 -10.38 -23.87
N LYS A 27 -12.26 -10.61 -25.18
CA LYS A 27 -12.34 -11.95 -25.78
C LYS A 27 -11.27 -12.88 -25.20
N SER A 28 -10.03 -12.40 -25.11
CA SER A 28 -8.93 -13.16 -24.52
C SER A 28 -9.17 -13.49 -23.04
N GLY A 29 -9.75 -12.54 -22.29
CA GLY A 29 -10.14 -12.75 -20.89
C GLY A 29 -11.23 -13.81 -20.72
N ILE A 30 -12.22 -13.83 -21.62
CA ILE A 30 -13.27 -14.87 -21.66
C ILE A 30 -12.64 -16.24 -21.92
N GLU A 31 -11.75 -16.37 -22.91
CA GLU A 31 -11.09 -17.65 -23.21
C GLU A 31 -10.22 -18.14 -22.06
N ARG A 32 -9.55 -17.24 -21.34
CA ARG A 32 -8.83 -17.58 -20.12
C ARG A 32 -9.78 -18.03 -19.01
N ALA A 33 -10.92 -17.33 -18.84
CA ALA A 33 -11.89 -17.64 -17.78
C ALA A 33 -12.45 -19.06 -17.90
N LYS A 34 -12.68 -19.54 -19.12
CA LYS A 34 -13.13 -20.92 -19.39
C LYS A 34 -12.14 -22.00 -18.92
N LYS A 35 -10.86 -21.66 -18.77
CA LYS A 35 -9.77 -22.58 -18.37
C LYS A 35 -9.36 -22.39 -16.92
N LEU A 36 -10.08 -21.57 -16.16
CA LEU A 36 -9.79 -21.42 -14.74
C LEU A 36 -10.22 -22.68 -13.99
N GLU A 37 -9.37 -23.08 -13.07
CA GLU A 37 -9.62 -24.17 -12.14
C GLU A 37 -9.84 -23.60 -10.76
N ASP A 38 -10.49 -24.37 -9.90
CA ASP A 38 -10.63 -24.01 -8.51
C ASP A 38 -9.26 -24.10 -7.81
N ILE A 39 -8.88 -23.03 -7.12
CA ILE A 39 -7.63 -22.98 -6.36
C ILE A 39 -8.01 -22.86 -4.89
N PRO A 40 -7.68 -23.87 -4.06
CA PRO A 40 -8.08 -23.85 -2.66
C PRO A 40 -7.40 -22.70 -1.92
N VAL A 41 -8.15 -22.02 -1.06
CA VAL A 41 -7.61 -20.96 -0.20
C VAL A 41 -6.71 -21.58 0.85
N LYS A 42 -5.45 -21.15 0.88
CA LYS A 42 -4.49 -21.58 1.90
C LYS A 42 -4.60 -20.69 3.14
N THR A 43 -5.04 -21.25 4.26
CA THR A 43 -4.96 -20.59 5.57
C THR A 43 -3.58 -20.81 6.19
N VAL A 44 -2.96 -19.75 6.68
CA VAL A 44 -1.67 -19.80 7.38
C VAL A 44 -1.78 -19.09 8.72
N PRO A 45 -1.10 -19.57 9.78
CA PRO A 45 -1.10 -18.88 11.06
C PRO A 45 -0.41 -17.52 10.93
N VAL A 46 -0.96 -16.51 11.59
CA VAL A 46 -0.39 -15.15 11.64
C VAL A 46 0.10 -14.88 13.05
N THR A 47 1.40 -14.62 13.19
CA THR A 47 1.98 -14.17 14.46
C THR A 47 1.35 -12.83 14.85
N LYS A 48 0.85 -12.72 16.09
CA LYS A 48 0.28 -11.47 16.63
C LYS A 48 1.38 -10.47 17.01
N ALA A 49 2.17 -10.07 16.03
CA ALA A 49 3.23 -9.09 16.15
C ALA A 49 3.41 -8.30 14.84
N SER A 50 3.95 -7.09 14.94
CA SER A 50 4.22 -6.21 13.81
C SER A 50 5.63 -5.64 13.89
N LEU A 51 6.22 -5.33 12.73
CA LEU A 51 7.50 -4.65 12.60
C LEU A 51 7.26 -3.30 11.94
N VAL A 52 7.67 -2.23 12.61
CA VAL A 52 7.67 -0.86 12.08
C VAL A 52 9.11 -0.46 11.79
N VAL A 53 9.38 -0.05 10.55
CA VAL A 53 10.71 0.38 10.11
C VAL A 53 10.70 1.90 9.93
N GLY A 54 11.54 2.57 10.72
CA GLY A 54 11.63 4.03 10.83
C GLY A 54 10.87 4.56 12.03
N ALA A 55 11.57 5.18 12.97
CA ALA A 55 11.02 5.79 14.18
C ALA A 55 10.89 7.31 14.07
N GLY A 56 10.40 7.80 12.92
CA GLY A 56 9.88 9.15 12.79
C GLY A 56 8.45 9.27 13.35
N ILE A 57 7.85 10.46 13.28
CA ILE A 57 6.49 10.70 13.79
C ILE A 57 5.46 9.70 13.26
N ALA A 58 5.51 9.35 11.98
CA ALA A 58 4.58 8.36 11.39
C ALA A 58 4.76 6.96 11.97
N GLY A 59 6.00 6.48 12.09
CA GLY A 59 6.30 5.14 12.60
C GLY A 59 6.04 5.01 14.10
N MET A 60 6.37 6.04 14.88
CA MET A 60 6.08 6.04 16.33
C MET A 60 4.56 6.01 16.58
N ASN A 61 3.76 6.80 15.86
CA ASN A 61 2.30 6.76 16.00
C ASN A 61 1.73 5.40 15.59
N ALA A 62 2.14 4.85 14.43
CA ALA A 62 1.71 3.52 14.00
C ALA A 62 2.08 2.42 15.04
N ALA A 63 3.27 2.51 15.64
CA ALA A 63 3.69 1.58 16.68
C ALA A 63 2.85 1.71 17.95
N LEU A 64 2.54 2.95 18.38
CA LEU A 64 1.69 3.21 19.54
C LEU A 64 0.26 2.70 19.32
N ASP A 65 -0.35 2.99 18.18
CA ASP A 65 -1.72 2.55 17.87
C ASP A 65 -1.84 1.01 17.88
N LEU A 66 -0.86 0.31 17.31
CA LEU A 66 -0.82 -1.15 17.31
C LEU A 66 -0.57 -1.70 18.73
N ALA A 67 0.34 -1.09 19.49
CA ALA A 67 0.62 -1.49 20.86
C ALA A 67 -0.58 -1.29 21.79
N ASN A 68 -1.33 -0.20 21.63
CA ASN A 68 -2.56 0.09 22.37
C ASN A 68 -3.67 -0.95 22.09
N GLN A 69 -3.65 -1.60 20.92
CA GLN A 69 -4.53 -2.71 20.57
C GLN A 69 -4.00 -4.08 21.08
N GLY A 70 -2.91 -4.09 21.84
CA GLY A 70 -2.31 -5.31 22.40
C GLY A 70 -1.59 -6.17 21.35
N ILE A 71 -1.08 -5.55 20.27
CA ILE A 71 -0.21 -6.20 19.29
C ILE A 71 1.24 -5.95 19.69
N LYS A 72 2.08 -6.99 19.71
CA LYS A 72 3.51 -6.82 19.97
C LYS A 72 4.17 -6.05 18.81
N VAL A 73 4.79 -4.91 19.07
CA VAL A 73 5.46 -4.13 18.02
C VAL A 73 6.97 -4.13 18.22
N TYR A 74 7.69 -4.41 17.14
CA TYR A 74 9.12 -4.14 17.03
C TYR A 74 9.28 -2.83 16.25
N LEU A 75 9.90 -1.81 16.84
CA LEU A 75 10.21 -0.56 16.16
C LEU A 75 11.72 -0.50 15.88
N VAL A 76 12.10 -0.40 14.61
CA VAL A 76 13.50 -0.39 14.18
C VAL A 76 13.83 0.93 13.52
N GLU A 77 14.83 1.63 14.04
CA GLU A 77 15.35 2.88 13.50
C GLU A 77 16.79 2.68 13.02
N LYS A 78 17.14 3.30 11.90
CA LYS A 78 18.49 3.25 11.32
C LYS A 78 19.47 4.10 12.13
N LYS A 79 19.02 5.26 12.60
CA LYS A 79 19.83 6.20 13.39
C LYS A 79 19.92 5.77 14.85
N THR A 80 20.84 6.39 15.57
CA THR A 80 21.00 6.22 17.02
C THR A 80 19.85 6.83 17.82
N THR A 81 19.05 7.70 17.21
CA THR A 81 17.92 8.40 17.84
C THR A 81 16.64 8.28 17.02
N ILE A 82 15.51 8.29 17.74
CA ILE A 82 14.16 8.35 17.17
C ILE A 82 13.73 9.82 16.96
N GLY A 83 12.55 10.06 16.38
CA GLY A 83 11.99 11.39 16.12
C GLY A 83 12.07 11.82 14.65
N GLY A 84 12.94 11.20 13.86
CA GLY A 84 13.04 11.42 12.41
C GLY A 84 13.39 12.88 12.06
N ARG A 85 12.74 13.44 11.04
CA ARG A 85 12.93 14.86 10.65
C ARG A 85 12.24 15.82 11.62
N MET A 86 11.20 15.39 12.32
CA MET A 86 10.44 16.26 13.22
C MET A 86 11.33 16.77 14.36
N ALA A 87 12.19 15.91 14.91
CA ALA A 87 13.18 16.26 15.93
C ALA A 87 14.27 17.24 15.47
N GLN A 88 14.29 17.62 14.20
CA GLN A 88 15.24 18.59 13.65
C GLN A 88 14.58 19.95 13.39
N LEU A 89 13.26 20.05 13.51
CA LEU A 89 12.52 21.29 13.31
C LEU A 89 12.49 22.07 14.63
N ASP A 90 12.53 23.39 14.57
CA ASP A 90 12.32 24.21 15.77
C ASP A 90 10.83 24.27 16.13
N ARG A 91 9.98 24.54 15.13
CA ARG A 91 8.53 24.70 15.30
C ARG A 91 7.72 23.98 14.23
N THR A 92 6.46 23.69 14.53
CA THR A 92 5.51 23.06 13.62
C THR A 92 4.33 23.97 13.28
N PHE A 93 4.16 24.29 12.00
CA PHE A 93 2.97 24.98 11.49
C PHE A 93 1.73 24.05 11.55
N PRO A 94 0.51 24.55 11.79
CA PRO A 94 0.12 25.95 11.97
C PRO A 94 0.17 26.48 13.39
N THR A 95 0.34 25.62 14.39
CA THR A 95 0.22 26.00 15.81
C THR A 95 1.43 26.72 16.35
N ASP A 96 2.57 26.64 15.65
CA ASP A 96 3.86 27.20 16.04
C ASP A 96 4.39 26.62 17.37
N ASP A 97 3.94 25.40 17.69
CA ASP A 97 4.44 24.64 18.83
C ASP A 97 5.89 24.20 18.58
N CYS A 98 6.64 24.04 19.68
CA CYS A 98 7.93 23.38 19.62
C CYS A 98 7.78 21.96 19.06
N SER A 99 8.76 21.51 18.30
CA SER A 99 8.81 20.12 17.87
C SER A 99 9.12 19.15 19.04
N ILE A 100 9.37 17.88 18.73
CA ILE A 100 9.66 16.80 19.71
C ILE A 100 10.94 17.08 20.52
#